data_AF-A0ABD5DX87-F1
#
_entry.id   AF-A0ABD5DX87-F1
#
_cell.length_a   1.000
_cell.length_b   1.000
_cell.length_c   1.000
_cell.angle_alpha   90.00
_cell.angle_beta   90.00
_cell.angle_gamma   90.00
#
_symmetry.space_group_name_H-M   'P 1'
#
loop_
_entity.id
_entity.type
_entity.pdbx_description
1 polymer ?
#
loop_
_entity_poly.entity_id
_entity_poly.type
_entity_poly.pdbx_seq_one_letter_code
_entity_poly.pdbx_strand_id
1 'polypeptide(L)' 'LPLTEYYDRNNQPNTENIERKKANFRKKITLNGGDTFTIKDVKVMPESIPAGYEVLQELDELDSLLIIDLGGTTL' A
#
# COMPACT_ATOMS: atom_id res chain seq x y z
N LEU A 1 1.12 1.94 1.34
CA LEU A 1 1.47 3.20 2.04
C LEU A 1 2.24 2.81 3.27
N PRO A 2 3.30 3.55 3.67
CA PRO A 2 3.95 3.35 4.95
C PRO A 2 2.93 3.33 6.07
N LEU A 3 3.16 2.53 7.12
CA LEU A 3 2.20 2.40 8.22
C LEU A 3 1.86 3.74 8.86
N THR A 4 2.86 4.61 9.02
CA THR A 4 2.74 5.97 9.57
C THR A 4 1.93 6.93 8.68
N GLU A 5 1.79 6.64 7.39
CA GLU A 5 0.94 7.39 6.47
C GLU A 5 -0.44 6.77 6.31
N TYR A 6 -0.54 5.45 6.48
CA TYR A 6 -1.80 4.73 6.36
C TYR A 6 -2.68 4.89 7.60
N TYR A 7 -2.10 4.87 8.79
CA TYR A 7 -2.81 5.05 10.06
C TYR A 7 -2.58 6.45 10.63
N ASP A 8 -3.62 7.04 11.19
CA ASP A 8 -3.54 8.29 11.94
C ASP A 8 -3.06 8.07 13.40
N ARG A 9 -3.01 9.13 14.20
CA ARG A 9 -2.58 9.07 15.61
C ARG A 9 -3.47 8.20 16.50
N ASN A 10 -4.68 7.88 16.05
CA ASN A 10 -5.64 7.03 16.75
C ASN A 10 -5.67 5.60 16.18
N ASN A 11 -4.66 5.22 15.38
CA ASN A 11 -4.59 3.96 14.67
C ASN A 11 -5.79 3.70 13.74
N GLN A 12 -6.42 4.76 13.22
CA GLN A 12 -7.49 4.66 12.23
C GLN A 12 -6.96 4.92 10.81
N PRO A 13 -7.54 4.31 9.76
CA PRO A 13 -7.13 4.58 8.40
C PRO A 13 -7.24 6.07 8.05
N ASN A 14 -6.14 6.68 7.62
CA ASN A 14 -6.09 8.06 7.16
C ASN A 14 -6.69 8.16 5.75
N THR A 15 -7.98 8.49 5.70
CA THR A 15 -8.76 8.56 4.45
C THR A 15 -8.21 9.59 3.46
N GLU A 16 -7.66 10.72 3.94
CA GLU A 16 -7.06 11.75 3.10
C GLU A 16 -5.82 11.24 2.36
N ASN A 17 -4.88 10.61 3.08
CA ASN A 17 -3.68 10.04 2.48
C ASN A 17 -4.02 8.91 1.50
N ILE A 18 -5.01 8.07 1.85
CA ILE A 18 -5.51 6.99 1.01
C ILE A 18 -6.11 7.54 -0.29
N GLU A 19 -7.00 8.52 -0.23
CA GLU A 19 -7.63 9.09 -1.43
C GLU A 19 -6.62 9.85 -2.29
N ARG A 20 -5.67 10.58 -1.68
CA ARG A 20 -4.57 11.23 -2.40
C ARG A 20 -3.75 10.20 -3.18
N LYS A 21 -3.45 9.04 -2.58
CA LYS A 21 -2.74 7.96 -3.25
C LYS A 21 -3.59 7.39 -4.41
N LYS A 22 -4.87 7.12 -4.21
CA LYS A 22 -5.77 6.64 -5.29
C LYS A 22 -5.84 7.62 -6.46
N ALA A 23 -5.99 8.92 -6.17
CA ALA A 23 -6.05 9.97 -7.18
C ALA A 23 -4.78 10.01 -8.05
N ASN A 24 -3.60 9.77 -7.47
CA ASN A 24 -2.35 9.70 -8.22
C ASN A 24 -2.33 8.56 -9.25
N PHE A 25 -2.93 7.40 -8.94
CA PHE A 25 -3.00 6.28 -9.87
C PHE A 25 -4.13 6.40 -10.90
N ARG A 26 -5.18 7.17 -10.63
CA ARG A 26 -6.28 7.39 -11.59
C ARG A 26 -5.98 8.40 -12.70
N LYS A 27 -4.77 8.97 -12.72
CA LYS A 27 -4.34 9.92 -13.76
C LYS A 27 -4.24 9.21 -15.12
N LYS A 28 -4.46 9.95 -16.21
CA LYS A 28 -4.32 9.43 -17.58
C LYS A 28 -2.87 8.99 -17.82
N ILE A 29 -2.69 7.75 -18.27
CA ILE A 29 -1.39 7.19 -18.62
C ILE A 29 -1.23 7.25 -20.14
N THR A 30 -0.15 7.89 -20.60
CA THR A 30 0.23 7.95 -22.02
C THR A 30 1.58 7.29 -22.21
N LEU A 31 1.75 6.58 -23.33
CA LEU A 31 3.03 6.00 -23.73
C LEU A 31 3.30 6.44 -25.17
N ASN A 32 4.41 7.14 -25.39
CA ASN A 32 4.78 7.69 -26.70
C ASN A 32 3.67 8.54 -27.36
N GLY A 33 2.89 9.26 -26.54
CA GLY A 33 1.76 10.07 -27.02
C GLY A 33 0.49 9.28 -27.36
N GLY A 34 0.50 7.95 -27.24
CA GLY A 34 -0.68 7.11 -27.36
C GLY A 34 -1.42 6.91 -26.04
N ASP A 35 -2.74 6.68 -26.15
CA ASP A 35 -3.56 6.24 -25.02
C ASP A 35 -3.24 4.79 -24.68
N THR A 36 -3.14 4.48 -23.39
CA THR A 36 -2.75 3.14 -22.91
C THR A 36 -3.96 2.40 -22.34
N PHE A 37 -4.18 2.50 -21.04
CA PHE A 37 -5.27 1.86 -20.32
C PHE A 37 -5.84 2.80 -19.27
N THR A 38 -7.02 2.45 -18.78
CA THR A 38 -7.66 3.14 -17.66
C THR A 38 -7.72 2.21 -16.47
N ILE A 39 -7.21 2.68 -15.33
CA ILE A 39 -7.32 1.94 -14.07
C ILE A 39 -8.77 2.07 -13.57
N LYS A 40 -9.49 0.94 -13.52
CA LYS A 40 -10.90 0.90 -13.13
C LYS A 40 -11.13 1.06 -11.63
N ASP A 41 -10.27 0.43 -10.82
CA ASP A 41 -10.35 0.51 -9.36
C ASP A 41 -8.95 0.56 -8.73
N VAL A 42 -8.86 1.21 -7.57
CA VAL A 42 -7.63 1.32 -6.78
C VAL A 42 -7.95 1.08 -5.31
N LYS A 43 -7.42 -0.01 -4.77
CA LYS A 43 -7.38 -0.29 -3.34
C LYS A 43 -5.98 0.04 -2.80
N VAL A 44 -5.93 0.81 -1.72
CA VAL A 44 -4.68 1.16 -1.03
C VAL A 44 -4.62 0.36 0.26
N MET A 45 -3.47 -0.23 0.54
CA MET A 45 -3.20 -1.02 1.75
C MET A 45 -1.91 -0.53 2.42
N PRO A 46 -1.69 -0.85 3.71
CA PRO A 46 -0.38 -0.72 4.32
C PRO A 46 0.64 -1.54 3.53
N GLU A 47 1.85 -1.01 3.37
CA GLU A 47 2.91 -1.62 2.57
C GLU A 47 3.37 -2.98 3.10
N SER A 48 3.41 -3.14 4.42
CA SER A 48 3.80 -4.38 5.08
C SER A 48 2.79 -5.52 4.92
N ILE A 49 1.50 -5.23 4.72
CA ILE A 49 0.44 -6.26 4.72
C ILE A 49 0.57 -7.21 3.50
N PRO A 50 0.69 -6.73 2.25
CA PRO A 50 0.92 -7.62 1.11
C PRO A 50 2.23 -8.41 1.19
N ALA A 51 3.29 -7.80 1.72
CA ALA A 51 4.59 -8.44 1.83
C ALA A 51 4.57 -9.69 2.74
N GLY A 52 3.74 -9.66 3.79
CA GLY A 52 3.57 -10.79 4.71
C GLY A 52 2.39 -11.70 4.41
N TYR A 53 1.58 -11.44 3.37
CA TYR A 53 0.29 -12.12 3.20
C TYR A 53 0.40 -13.63 2.95
N GLU A 54 1.41 -14.06 2.17
CA GLU A 54 1.65 -15.49 1.94
C GLU A 54 2.11 -16.19 3.23
N VAL A 55 3.05 -15.55 3.95
CA VAL A 55 3.56 -16.09 5.23
C VAL A 55 2.46 -16.13 6.29
N LEU A 56 1.64 -15.08 6.41
CA LEU A 56 0.52 -15.00 7.35
C LEU A 56 -0.51 -16.13 7.18
N GLN A 57 -0.69 -16.65 5.97
CA GLN A 57 -1.64 -17.74 5.73
C GLN A 57 -1.16 -19.09 6.28
N GLU A 58 0.14 -19.23 6.53
CA GLU A 58 0.77 -20.47 7.00
C GLU A 58 1.06 -20.45 8.51
N LEU A 59 0.88 -19.31 9.18
CA LEU A 59 1.16 -19.15 10.61
C LEU A 59 0.00 -19.64 11.48
N ASP A 60 0.35 -20.36 12.54
CA ASP A 60 -0.59 -20.75 13.59
C ASP A 60 -0.96 -19.55 14.47
N GLU A 61 -2.07 -19.64 15.22
CA GLU A 61 -2.57 -18.54 16.07
C GLU A 61 -1.57 -18.07 17.15
N LEU A 62 -0.56 -18.90 17.48
CA LEU A 62 0.47 -18.59 18.47
C LEU A 62 1.74 -17.99 17.86
N ASP A 63 1.83 -17.94 16.53
CA ASP A 63 3.02 -17.45 15.86
C ASP A 63 3.02 -15.93 15.73
N SER A 64 4.22 -15.36 15.66
CA SER A 64 4.42 -13.91 15.50
C SER A 64 5.21 -13.62 14.23
N LEU A 65 4.75 -12.63 13.46
CA LEU A 65 5.43 -12.17 12.25
C LEU A 65 6.05 -10.79 12.47
N LEU A 66 7.36 -10.68 12.23
CA LEU A 66 8.07 -9.41 12.15
C LEU A 66 8.42 -9.12 10.70
N ILE A 67 7.95 -7.99 10.18
CA ILE A 67 8.29 -7.50 8.84
C ILE A 67 9.27 -6.35 8.98
N ILE A 68 10.45 -6.49 8.37
CA ILE A 68 11.48 -5.47 8.31
C ILE A 68 11.59 -5.02 6.85
N ASP A 69 11.15 -3.80 6.57
CA ASP A 69 11.28 -3.18 5.26
C ASP A 69 12.59 -2.37 5.19
N LEU A 70 13.47 -2.73 4.26
CA LEU A 70 14.79 -2.10 4.09
C LEU A 70 14.81 -1.29 2.79
N GLY A 71 14.42 -0.02 2.89
CA GLY A 71 14.39 0.91 1.75
C GLY A 71 15.71 1.65 1.53
N GLY A 72 16.02 2.03 0.29
CA GLY A 72 17.26 2.76 -0.05
C GLY A 72 17.40 4.16 0.55
N THR A 73 16.35 4.71 1.15
CA THR A 73 16.31 6.05 1.77
C THR A 73 15.77 6.04 3.20
N THR A 74 15.54 4.87 3.81
CA THR A 74 14.85 4.78 5.10
C THR A 74 15.39 3.58 5.88
N LEU A 75 15.96 3.86 7.06
CA LEU A 75 16.34 2.90 8.10
C LEU A 75 15.55 3.24 9.37
#